data_AF-A0A7Y2HMW3-F1
#
_entry.id   AF-A0A7Y2HMW3-F1
#
_cell.length_a   1.000
_cell.length_b   1.000
_cell.length_c   1.000
_cell.angle_alpha   90.00
_cell.angle_beta   90.00
_cell.angle_gamma   90.00
#
_symmetry.space_group_name_H-M   'P 1'
#
loop_
_entity.id
_entity.type
_entity.pdbx_description
1 polymer ?
#
loop_
_entity_poly.entity_id
_entity_poly.type
_entity_poly.pdbx_seq_one_letter_code
_entity_poly.pdbx_strand_id
1 'polypeptide(L)'
;MTCSEFIESFSDYIDENAPQQVLAAARRHRDACPRCQRYEVVYRRGCSVLSQDSLEVDEHFHGRLQHRLYHVDDEKALARSTAGYHPVVMVLGTAALVAGLVGVPVVLAPDPEVELSPIVVSAPEARPLGLRIPLPSLLPTSLSPAALELEGDDLWHRPADLFYEYAPVRAHYRAASSTRLGLQ
;
A
#
# COMPACT_ATOMS: atom_id res chain seq x y z
N MET A 1 2.96 -26.25 18.97
CA MET A 1 2.52 -26.54 17.60
C MET A 1 2.70 -28.01 17.30
N THR A 2 1.84 -28.54 16.45
CA THR A 2 1.91 -29.91 15.93
C THR A 2 2.79 -29.97 14.67
N CYS A 3 3.11 -31.19 14.21
CA CYS A 3 3.88 -31.35 12.97
C CYS A 3 3.11 -30.84 11.73
N SER A 4 1.79 -31.00 11.68
CA SER A 4 0.98 -30.50 10.56
C SER A 4 0.99 -28.96 10.52
N GLU A 5 0.75 -28.31 11.66
CA GLU A 5 0.84 -26.85 11.78
C GLU A 5 2.22 -26.30 11.37
N PHE A 6 3.29 -27.01 11.73
CA PHE A 6 4.64 -26.64 11.31
C PHE A 6 4.82 -26.72 9.80
N ILE A 7 4.32 -27.78 9.14
CA ILE A 7 4.43 -27.94 7.70
C ILE A 7 3.59 -26.90 6.96
N GLU A 8 2.38 -26.61 7.44
CA GLU A 8 1.51 -25.57 6.88
C GLU A 8 2.14 -24.17 6.96
N SER A 9 2.78 -23.85 8.08
CA SER A 9 3.47 -22.57 8.29
C SER A 9 4.95 -22.58 7.86
N PHE A 10 5.40 -23.63 7.17
CA PHE A 10 6.83 -23.83 6.92
C PHE A 10 7.42 -22.79 5.97
N SER A 11 6.70 -22.41 4.91
CA SER A 11 7.18 -21.38 3.97
C SER A 11 7.36 -20.05 4.69
N ASP A 12 6.34 -19.61 5.42
CA ASP A 12 6.41 -18.37 6.20
C ASP A 12 7.51 -18.42 7.26
N TYR A 13 7.79 -19.60 7.82
CA TYR A 13 8.90 -19.81 8.73
C TYR A 13 10.27 -19.64 8.04
N ILE A 14 10.46 -20.22 6.85
CA ILE A 14 11.70 -20.10 6.07
C ILE A 14 11.93 -18.67 5.56
N ASP A 15 10.85 -18.02 5.11
CA ASP A 15 10.88 -16.66 4.57
C ASP A 15 10.84 -15.58 5.66
N GLU A 16 10.80 -15.99 6.93
CA GLU A 16 10.62 -15.13 8.12
C GLU A 16 9.41 -14.18 8.02
N ASN A 17 8.38 -14.60 7.29
CA ASN A 17 7.18 -13.84 6.97
C ASN A 17 5.98 -14.22 7.85
N ALA A 18 6.21 -14.45 9.13
CA ALA A 18 5.15 -14.75 10.11
C ALA A 18 5.34 -13.93 11.40
N PRO A 19 4.28 -13.76 12.21
CA PRO A 19 4.40 -13.13 13.52
C PRO A 19 5.47 -13.83 14.37
N GLN A 20 6.23 -13.07 15.16
CA GLN A 20 7.38 -13.59 15.91
C GLN A 20 7.04 -14.73 16.87
N GLN A 21 5.80 -14.76 17.38
CA GLN A 21 5.30 -15.86 18.21
C GLN A 21 5.23 -17.20 17.44
N VAL A 22 4.78 -17.14 16.18
CA VAL A 22 4.70 -18.30 15.28
C VAL A 22 6.10 -18.78 14.93
N LEU A 23 7.00 -17.85 14.54
CA LEU A 23 8.40 -18.18 14.25
C LEU A 23 9.11 -18.82 15.45
N ALA A 24 8.89 -18.29 16.67
CA ALA A 24 9.47 -18.86 17.88
C ALA A 24 8.91 -20.25 18.21
N ALA A 25 7.61 -20.46 18.00
CA ALA A 25 7.00 -21.77 18.16
C ALA A 25 7.50 -22.78 17.11
N ALA A 26 7.74 -22.34 15.87
CA ALA A 26 8.28 -23.13 14.77
C ALA A 26 9.71 -23.59 15.06
N ARG A 27 10.57 -22.66 15.49
CA ARG A 27 11.95 -22.97 15.92
C ARG A 27 11.95 -24.01 17.04
N ARG A 28 11.16 -23.79 18.10
CA ARG A 28 11.04 -24.74 19.23
C ARG A 28 10.57 -26.11 18.78
N HIS A 29 9.59 -26.19 17.88
CA HIS A 29 9.11 -27.48 17.39
C HIS A 29 10.14 -28.20 16.52
N ARG A 30 10.79 -27.49 15.60
CA ARG A 30 11.89 -28.03 14.78
C ARG A 30 13.00 -28.61 15.66
N ASP A 31 13.40 -27.90 16.72
CA ASP A 31 14.45 -28.35 17.63
C ASP A 31 14.07 -29.59 18.43
N ALA A 32 12.78 -29.73 18.77
CA ALA A 32 12.28 -30.87 19.53
C ALA A 32 11.89 -32.08 18.67
N CYS A 33 11.64 -31.89 17.37
CA CYS A 33 11.07 -32.92 16.49
C CYS A 33 12.06 -33.37 15.38
N PRO A 34 12.63 -34.59 15.47
CA PRO A 34 13.57 -35.11 14.48
C PRO A 34 13.00 -35.27 13.07
N ARG A 35 11.67 -35.35 12.92
CA ARG A 35 11.00 -35.44 11.61
C ARG A 35 10.97 -34.07 10.92
N CYS A 36 10.60 -33.03 11.66
CA CYS A 36 10.57 -31.66 11.14
C CYS A 36 11.98 -31.10 10.91
N GLN A 37 12.94 -31.48 11.76
CA GLN A 37 14.36 -31.18 11.51
C GLN A 37 14.85 -31.77 10.19
N ARG A 38 14.56 -33.06 9.93
CA ARG A 38 14.91 -33.71 8.66
C ARG A 38 14.23 -33.05 7.47
N TYR A 39 12.98 -32.65 7.62
CA TYR A 39 12.25 -31.94 6.57
C TYR A 39 12.96 -30.64 6.17
N GLU A 40 13.37 -29.82 7.15
CA GLU A 40 14.13 -28.59 6.87
C GLU A 40 15.47 -28.87 6.17
N VAL A 41 16.21 -29.89 6.62
CA VAL A 41 17.49 -30.26 6.01
C VAL A 41 17.31 -30.66 4.54
N VAL A 42 16.30 -31.48 4.23
CA VAL A 42 16.00 -31.91 2.86
C VAL A 42 15.59 -30.72 2.00
N TYR A 43 14.72 -29.85 2.53
CA TYR A 43 14.29 -28.63 1.84
C TYR A 43 15.49 -27.73 1.50
N ARG A 44 16.32 -27.39 2.48
CA ARG A 44 17.51 -26.53 2.27
C ARG A 44 18.49 -27.15 1.29
N ARG A 45 18.66 -28.48 1.33
CA ARG A 45 19.51 -29.20 0.36
C ARG A 45 18.91 -29.11 -1.04
N GLY A 46 17.61 -29.27 -1.19
CA GLY A 46 16.91 -29.06 -2.48
C GLY A 46 17.14 -27.66 -3.03
N CYS A 47 16.95 -26.63 -2.21
CA CYS A 47 17.24 -25.24 -2.59
C CYS A 47 18.70 -25.06 -3.00
N SER A 48 19.65 -25.67 -2.29
CA SER A 48 21.07 -25.54 -2.60
C SER A 48 21.45 -26.13 -3.97
N VAL A 49 20.78 -27.19 -4.40
CA VAL A 49 20.98 -27.78 -5.74
C VAL A 49 20.45 -26.85 -6.81
N LEU A 50 19.30 -26.21 -6.57
CA LEU A 50 18.70 -25.27 -7.51
C LEU A 50 19.46 -23.94 -7.59
N SER A 51 20.16 -23.55 -6.52
CA SER A 51 20.93 -22.30 -6.48
C SER A 51 22.35 -22.41 -7.05
N GLN A 52 22.75 -23.57 -7.57
CA GLN A 52 24.13 -23.81 -8.03
C GLN A 52 24.45 -23.17 -9.38
N ASP A 53 23.45 -22.89 -10.19
CA ASP A 53 23.66 -22.19 -11.45
C ASP A 53 23.95 -20.71 -11.16
N SER A 54 25.21 -20.33 -11.28
CA SER A 54 25.59 -18.92 -11.23
C SER A 54 24.92 -18.21 -12.39
N LEU A 55 23.92 -17.39 -12.08
CA LEU A 55 23.38 -16.44 -13.06
C LEU A 55 24.55 -15.55 -13.51
N GLU A 56 24.85 -15.55 -14.81
CA GLU A 56 25.79 -14.59 -15.37
C GLU A 56 25.17 -13.20 -15.22
N VAL A 57 25.72 -12.44 -14.30
CA VAL A 57 25.27 -11.10 -14.00
C VAL A 57 26.15 -10.12 -14.76
N ASP A 58 25.51 -9.20 -15.48
CA ASP A 58 26.18 -8.08 -16.17
C ASP A 58 27.14 -7.31 -15.24
N GLU A 59 28.28 -6.88 -15.75
CA GLU A 59 29.36 -6.23 -14.97
C GLU A 59 28.86 -4.98 -14.21
N HIS A 60 27.85 -4.29 -14.75
CA HIS A 60 27.28 -3.09 -14.15
C HIS A 60 26.07 -3.36 -13.24
N PHE A 61 25.62 -4.60 -13.10
CA PHE A 61 24.47 -4.94 -12.28
C PHE A 61 24.64 -4.52 -10.83
N HIS A 62 25.80 -4.81 -10.23
CA HIS A 62 26.06 -4.47 -8.83
C HIS A 62 25.97 -2.96 -8.60
N GLY A 63 26.59 -2.16 -9.47
CA GLY A 63 26.52 -0.69 -9.38
C GLY A 63 25.09 -0.17 -9.55
N ARG A 64 24.33 -0.70 -10.52
CA ARG A 64 22.92 -0.32 -10.73
C ARG A 64 22.03 -0.75 -9.56
N LEU A 65 22.25 -1.94 -9.00
CA LEU A 65 21.49 -2.46 -7.87
C LEU A 65 21.73 -1.61 -6.63
N GLN A 66 23.00 -1.32 -6.32
CA GLN A 66 23.36 -0.47 -5.19
C GLN A 66 22.77 0.94 -5.33
N HIS A 67 22.84 1.52 -6.52
CA HIS A 67 22.22 2.82 -6.79
C HIS A 67 20.71 2.79 -6.57
N ARG A 68 20.00 1.75 -7.06
CA ARG A 68 18.55 1.62 -6.82
C ARG A 68 18.20 1.40 -5.34
N LEU A 69 18.96 0.56 -4.63
CA LEU A 69 18.75 0.33 -3.20
C LEU A 69 18.90 1.64 -2.40
N TYR A 70 19.93 2.43 -2.71
CA TYR A 70 20.13 3.73 -2.09
C TYR A 70 18.91 4.66 -2.25
N HIS A 71 18.36 4.77 -3.47
CA HIS A 71 17.17 5.59 -3.72
C HIS A 71 15.93 5.06 -2.99
N VAL A 72 15.72 3.74 -2.97
CA VAL A 72 14.59 3.14 -2.23
C VAL A 72 14.70 3.39 -0.73
N ASP A 73 15.90 3.31 -0.17
CA ASP A 73 16.12 3.57 1.26
C ASP A 73 15.98 5.04 1.61
N ASP A 74 16.41 5.95 0.73
CA ASP A 74 16.22 7.39 0.87
C ASP A 74 14.74 7.78 0.79
N GLU A 75 14.00 7.23 -0.18
CA GLU A 75 12.55 7.41 -0.29
C GLU A 75 11.81 6.90 0.96
N LYS A 76 12.21 5.74 1.50
CA LYS A 76 11.64 5.21 2.75
C LYS A 76 11.99 6.09 3.96
N ALA A 77 13.21 6.64 4.01
CA ALA A 77 13.62 7.56 5.06
C ALA A 77 12.84 8.88 5.01
N LEU A 78 12.65 9.43 3.81
CA LEU A 78 11.81 10.62 3.56
C LEU A 78 10.34 10.34 3.90
N ALA A 79 9.78 9.19 3.50
CA ALA A 79 8.41 8.79 3.84
C ALA A 79 8.22 8.61 5.36
N ARG A 80 9.19 8.04 6.08
CA ARG A 80 9.14 7.94 7.55
C ARG A 80 9.27 9.30 8.23
N SER A 81 10.11 10.19 7.69
CA SER A 81 10.26 11.54 8.25
C SER A 81 8.98 12.36 8.10
N THR A 82 8.28 12.21 6.97
CA THR A 82 6.99 12.89 6.70
C THR A 82 5.82 12.26 7.43
N ALA A 83 5.86 10.96 7.74
CA ALA A 83 4.85 10.28 8.55
C ALA A 83 4.77 10.78 10.00
N GLY A 84 5.80 11.46 10.50
CA GLY A 84 5.78 12.15 11.81
C GLY A 84 5.18 13.56 11.78
N TYR A 85 4.97 14.15 10.60
CA TYR A 85 4.37 15.47 10.45
C TYR A 85 2.86 15.33 10.26
N HIS A 86 2.12 15.21 11.37
CA HIS A 86 0.66 15.36 11.32
C HIS A 86 0.32 16.80 10.89
N PRO A 87 -0.30 17.03 9.72
CA PRO A 87 -0.62 18.38 9.24
C PRO A 87 -1.55 19.13 10.20
N VAL A 88 -2.30 18.40 11.02
CA VAL A 88 -3.18 18.93 12.07
C VAL A 88 -2.41 19.71 13.14
N VAL A 89 -1.20 19.28 13.52
CA VAL A 89 -0.40 19.95 14.58
C VAL A 89 0.19 21.27 14.07
N MET A 90 0.63 21.30 12.81
CA MET A 90 1.11 22.54 12.17
C MET A 90 -0.02 23.56 11.97
N VAL A 91 -1.19 23.11 11.51
CA VAL A 91 -2.36 24.00 11.36
C VAL A 91 -2.83 24.54 12.70
N LEU A 92 -2.82 23.73 13.77
CA LEU A 92 -3.20 24.18 15.10
C LEU A 92 -2.18 25.18 15.67
N GLY A 93 -0.88 24.93 15.47
CA GLY A 93 0.20 25.82 15.89
C GLY A 93 0.14 27.18 15.20
N THR A 94 -0.10 27.22 13.89
CA THR A 94 -0.23 28.48 13.15
C THR A 94 -1.52 29.23 13.50
N ALA A 95 -2.65 28.53 13.68
CA ALA A 95 -3.91 29.13 14.11
C ALA A 95 -3.83 29.77 15.50
N ALA A 96 -3.14 29.12 16.46
CA ALA A 96 -2.94 29.67 17.80
C ALA A 96 -2.08 30.94 17.80
N LEU A 97 -1.04 30.98 16.96
CA LEU A 97 -0.17 32.15 16.80
C LEU A 97 -0.91 33.35 16.19
N VAL A 98 -1.80 33.10 15.22
CA VAL A 98 -2.67 34.13 14.62
C VAL A 98 -3.73 34.61 15.62
N ALA A 99 -4.36 33.71 16.38
CA ALA A 99 -5.36 34.08 17.38
C ALA A 99 -4.78 34.94 18.51
N GLY A 100 -3.54 34.68 18.94
CA GLY A 100 -2.86 35.48 19.97
C GLY A 100 -2.59 36.93 19.57
N LEU A 101 -2.43 37.22 18.28
CA LEU A 101 -2.16 38.58 17.78
C LEU A 101 -3.42 39.44 17.64
N VAL A 102 -4.62 38.85 17.60
CA VAL A 102 -5.89 39.57 17.38
C VAL A 102 -6.72 39.72 18.66
N GLY A 103 -6.55 38.85 19.66
CA GLY A 103 -7.42 38.79 20.84
C GLY A 103 -7.08 39.72 22.03
N VAL A 104 -5.95 40.43 22.03
CA VAL A 104 -5.46 41.11 23.24
C VAL A 104 -6.14 42.46 23.59
N PRO A 105 -6.73 43.28 22.69
CA PRO A 105 -7.32 44.54 23.14
C PRO A 105 -8.80 44.44 23.52
N VAL A 106 -9.42 43.24 23.55
CA VAL A 106 -10.88 43.10 23.75
C VAL A 106 -11.27 42.78 25.20
N VAL A 107 -10.34 42.29 26.04
CA VAL A 107 -10.65 41.94 27.45
C VAL A 107 -10.69 43.18 28.38
N LEU A 108 -10.32 44.37 27.88
CA LEU A 108 -10.23 45.61 28.68
C LEU A 108 -11.27 46.68 28.33
N ALA A 109 -12.33 46.36 27.59
CA ALA A 109 -13.40 47.32 27.30
C ALA A 109 -14.59 47.10 28.25
N PRO A 110 -14.99 48.09 29.07
CA PRO A 110 -16.26 48.02 29.81
C PRO A 110 -17.45 48.13 28.85
N ASP A 111 -18.46 47.32 29.13
CA ASP A 111 -19.66 47.06 28.34
C ASP A 111 -20.53 48.33 28.15
N PRO A 112 -20.83 48.78 26.91
CA PRO A 112 -21.81 49.83 26.71
C PRO A 112 -23.22 49.21 26.66
N GLU A 113 -24.01 49.42 27.72
CA GLU A 113 -25.43 49.09 27.72
C GLU A 113 -26.17 49.93 26.66
N VAL A 114 -26.60 49.29 25.58
CA VAL A 114 -27.47 49.88 24.57
C VAL A 114 -28.85 49.24 24.69
N GLU A 115 -29.82 50.00 25.18
CA GLU A 115 -31.22 49.61 25.26
C GLU A 115 -31.84 49.63 23.84
N LEU A 116 -32.11 48.45 23.28
CA LEU A 116 -32.71 48.30 21.95
C LEU A 116 -34.18 47.88 22.07
N SER A 117 -35.06 48.65 21.43
CA SER A 117 -36.50 48.35 21.35
C SER A 117 -36.75 47.02 20.61
N PRO A 118 -37.72 46.21 21.06
CA PRO A 118 -37.89 44.84 20.58
C PRO A 118 -38.31 44.80 19.10
N ILE A 119 -37.49 44.14 18.28
CA ILE A 119 -37.78 43.80 16.89
C ILE A 119 -38.62 42.51 16.88
N VAL A 120 -39.86 42.61 16.41
CA VAL A 120 -40.73 41.45 16.20
C VAL A 120 -40.39 40.82 14.86
N VAL A 121 -39.87 39.59 14.88
CA VAL A 121 -39.53 38.82 13.67
C VAL A 121 -40.58 37.74 13.45
N SER A 122 -41.27 37.79 12.31
CA SER A 122 -42.11 36.71 11.79
C SER A 122 -41.24 35.54 11.32
N ALA A 123 -41.58 34.31 11.74
CA ALA A 123 -40.79 33.11 11.45
C ALA A 123 -40.73 32.77 9.94
N PRO A 124 -39.56 32.50 9.35
CA PRO A 124 -39.46 31.97 7.99
C PRO A 124 -39.55 30.44 7.96
N GLU A 125 -40.29 29.92 6.98
CA GLU A 125 -40.53 28.49 6.74
C GLU A 125 -39.26 27.70 6.39
N ALA A 126 -39.15 26.49 6.93
CA ALA A 126 -38.02 25.59 6.72
C ALA A 126 -38.06 24.94 5.32
N ARG A 127 -37.08 25.28 4.48
CA ARG A 127 -36.84 24.60 3.19
C ARG A 127 -35.72 23.56 3.34
N PRO A 128 -35.97 22.25 3.14
CA PRO A 128 -34.91 21.25 3.22
C PRO A 128 -34.04 21.30 1.96
N LEU A 129 -32.77 21.68 2.12
CA LEU A 129 -31.74 21.52 1.09
C LEU A 129 -31.29 20.05 1.07
N GLY A 130 -31.90 19.27 0.18
CA GLY A 130 -31.41 17.94 -0.15
C GLY A 130 -30.17 18.03 -1.04
N LEU A 131 -28.96 18.00 -0.45
CA LEU A 131 -27.75 17.74 -1.20
C LEU A 131 -27.54 16.23 -1.35
N ARG A 132 -27.81 15.70 -2.55
CA ARG A 132 -27.37 14.38 -2.98
C ARG A 132 -25.95 14.48 -3.54
N ILE A 133 -24.98 13.87 -2.87
CA ILE A 133 -23.63 13.69 -3.40
C ILE A 133 -23.59 12.30 -4.06
N PRO A 134 -23.30 12.16 -5.37
CA PRO A 134 -23.13 10.86 -5.99
C PRO A 134 -21.76 10.26 -5.62
N LEU A 135 -21.75 9.10 -4.93
CA LEU A 135 -20.56 8.26 -4.81
C LEU A 135 -20.31 7.54 -6.14
N PRO A 136 -19.08 7.56 -6.70
CA PRO A 136 -18.75 6.68 -7.81
C PRO A 136 -18.62 5.23 -7.28
N SER A 137 -19.56 4.39 -7.67
CA SER A 137 -19.56 2.95 -7.43
C SER A 137 -18.41 2.28 -8.20
N LEU A 138 -17.34 1.91 -7.50
CA LEU A 138 -16.30 0.99 -7.99
C LEU A 138 -16.78 -0.46 -7.75
N LEU A 139 -17.65 -0.95 -8.63
CA LEU A 139 -17.91 -2.38 -8.77
C LEU A 139 -17.72 -2.73 -10.25
N PRO A 140 -16.75 -3.59 -10.62
CA PRO A 140 -16.68 -4.12 -11.96
C PRO A 140 -17.85 -5.08 -12.16
N THR A 141 -18.90 -4.57 -12.81
CA THR A 141 -19.99 -5.37 -13.36
C THR A 141 -19.46 -6.23 -14.50
N SER A 142 -19.86 -7.51 -14.49
CA SER A 142 -19.83 -8.44 -15.62
C SER A 142 -18.45 -9.01 -16.03
N LEU A 143 -18.07 -10.12 -15.38
CA LEU A 143 -17.26 -11.15 -16.05
C LEU A 143 -18.18 -11.88 -17.04
N SER A 144 -18.03 -11.58 -18.33
CA SER A 144 -18.65 -12.37 -19.39
C SER A 144 -17.96 -13.74 -19.47
N PRO A 145 -18.68 -14.87 -19.43
CA PRO A 145 -18.08 -16.20 -19.52
C PRO A 145 -17.42 -16.49 -20.88
N ALA A 146 -17.63 -15.64 -21.89
CA ALA A 146 -16.96 -15.75 -23.20
C ALA A 146 -15.50 -15.27 -23.21
N ALA A 147 -15.03 -14.59 -22.15
CA ALA A 147 -13.61 -14.23 -22.02
C ALA A 147 -12.73 -15.39 -21.49
N LEU A 148 -13.35 -16.53 -21.16
CA LEU A 148 -12.67 -17.72 -20.63
C LEU A 148 -12.59 -18.88 -21.63
N GLU A 149 -13.06 -18.71 -22.87
CA GLU A 149 -12.64 -19.58 -23.97
C GLU A 149 -11.22 -19.19 -24.40
N LEU A 150 -10.28 -19.55 -23.52
CA LEU A 150 -8.86 -19.54 -23.77
C LEU A 150 -8.58 -20.80 -24.58
N GLU A 151 -8.75 -20.67 -25.91
CA GLU A 151 -8.54 -21.76 -26.85
C GLU A 151 -7.16 -22.39 -26.64
N GLY A 152 -7.17 -23.73 -26.57
CA GLY A 152 -6.12 -24.53 -25.97
C GLY A 152 -4.81 -24.62 -26.75
N ASP A 153 -3.87 -25.28 -26.07
CA ASP A 153 -2.52 -25.71 -26.43
C ASP A 153 -1.35 -24.73 -26.28
N ASP A 154 -1.48 -23.42 -26.55
CA ASP A 154 -0.26 -22.57 -26.63
C ASP A 154 0.17 -21.90 -25.30
N LEU A 155 -0.68 -21.94 -24.27
CA LEU A 155 -0.46 -21.19 -23.02
C LEU A 155 0.79 -21.64 -22.25
N TRP A 156 1.10 -22.93 -22.28
CA TRP A 156 2.19 -23.54 -21.52
C TRP A 156 3.46 -23.76 -22.35
N HIS A 157 3.37 -23.63 -23.67
CA HIS A 157 4.51 -23.84 -24.56
C HIS A 157 5.38 -22.58 -24.71
N ARG A 158 4.85 -21.38 -24.42
CA ARG A 158 5.60 -20.12 -24.50
C ARG A 158 5.34 -19.20 -23.31
N PRO A 159 5.67 -19.61 -22.07
CA PRO A 159 5.40 -18.81 -20.87
C PRO A 159 6.09 -17.44 -20.90
N ALA A 160 7.26 -17.35 -21.55
CA ALA A 160 7.99 -16.10 -21.72
C ALA A 160 7.19 -15.04 -22.50
N ASP A 161 6.42 -15.46 -23.51
CA ASP A 161 5.63 -14.52 -24.32
C ASP A 161 4.44 -13.97 -23.51
N LEU A 162 3.83 -14.79 -22.65
CA LEU A 162 2.78 -14.35 -21.73
C LEU A 162 3.32 -13.40 -20.65
N PHE A 163 4.44 -13.73 -20.01
CA PHE A 163 5.07 -12.81 -19.06
C PHE A 163 5.46 -11.50 -19.72
N TYR A 164 5.89 -11.53 -20.98
CA TYR A 164 6.20 -10.33 -21.75
C TYR A 164 4.96 -9.51 -22.12
N GLU A 165 3.84 -10.16 -22.42
CA GLU A 165 2.58 -9.50 -22.79
C GLU A 165 1.88 -8.81 -21.61
N TYR A 166 2.02 -9.37 -20.41
CA TYR A 166 1.46 -8.84 -19.17
C TYR A 166 2.49 -8.10 -18.29
N ALA A 167 3.73 -7.93 -18.77
CA ALA A 167 4.74 -7.17 -18.06
C ALA A 167 4.28 -5.72 -17.86
N PRO A 168 4.37 -5.18 -16.62
CA PRO A 168 3.96 -3.81 -16.31
C PRO A 168 4.72 -2.76 -17.15
N VAL A 169 5.92 -3.12 -17.63
CA VAL A 169 6.74 -2.30 -18.53
C VAL A 169 5.99 -1.97 -19.83
N ARG A 170 5.16 -2.86 -20.39
CA ARG A 170 4.39 -2.58 -21.62
C ARG A 170 3.11 -1.78 -21.37
N ALA A 171 2.61 -1.70 -20.14
CA ALA A 171 1.42 -0.90 -19.83
C ALA A 171 1.63 0.59 -20.16
N HIS A 172 2.83 1.11 -19.89
CA HIS A 172 3.22 2.49 -20.22
C HIS A 172 3.28 2.74 -21.74
N TYR A 173 3.77 1.77 -22.52
CA TYR A 173 3.83 1.89 -23.98
C TYR A 173 2.45 1.77 -24.64
N ARG A 174 1.54 0.93 -24.11
CA ARG A 174 0.15 0.85 -24.60
C ARG A 174 -0.60 2.17 -24.40
N ALA A 175 -0.47 2.80 -23.23
CA ALA A 175 -1.06 4.11 -22.94
C ALA A 175 -0.49 5.23 -23.81
N ALA A 176 0.79 5.15 -24.18
CA ALA A 176 1.45 6.08 -25.10
C ALA A 176 1.06 5.85 -26.57
N SER A 177 0.77 4.60 -26.97
CA SER A 177 0.29 4.29 -28.32
C SER A 177 -1.19 4.64 -28.54
N SER A 178 -2.03 4.52 -27.50
CA SER A 178 -3.45 4.90 -27.58
C SER A 178 -3.66 6.41 -27.62
N THR A 179 -2.69 7.19 -27.14
CA THR A 179 -2.69 8.66 -27.25
C THR A 179 -2.21 9.17 -28.61
N ARG A 180 -1.67 8.31 -29.49
CA ARG A 180 -1.26 8.69 -30.86
C ARG A 180 -2.25 8.31 -31.96
N LEU A 181 -3.29 7.53 -31.65
CA LEU A 181 -4.39 7.22 -32.58
C LEU A 181 -5.64 8.05 -32.31
N GLY A 182 -5.44 9.27 -31.79
CA GLY A 182 -6.45 10.33 -31.79
C GLY A 182 -6.17 11.31 -32.91
N LEU A 183 -6.29 10.88 -34.17
CA LEU A 183 -6.45 11.77 -35.33
C LEU A 183 -7.18 11.02 -36.45
N GLN A 184 -8.41 11.51 -36.69
CA GLN A 184 -9.38 11.26 -37.77
C GLN A 184 -10.22 9.98 -37.71
#